data_AF-A0A9N9PKJ8-F1
#
_entry.id   AF-A0A9N9PKJ8-F1
#
_cell.length_a   1.000
_cell.length_b   1.000
_cell.length_c   1.000
_cell.angle_alpha   90.00
_cell.angle_beta   90.00
_cell.angle_gamma   90.00
#
_symmetry.space_group_name_H-M   'P 1'
#
loop_
_entity.id
_entity.type
_entity.pdbx_description
1 polymer ?
#
loop_
_entity_poly.entity_id
_entity_poly.type
_entity_poly.pdbx_seq_one_letter_code
_entity_poly.pdbx_strand_id
1 'polypeptide(L)'
;IHNFIMDLEQVLKKTRFQQKRNWQWTAREKLFVIAYLKHVLGATVHGTADKFNIQPKQIWEWHNKEGELLLAQPYVKHLNTGAWPTYPNIETELAKWVQDLRNELKP
;
A
#
# COMPACT_ATOMS: atom_id res chain seq x y z
N ILE A 1 -7.69 4.42 20.58
CA ILE A 1 -7.48 5.63 19.76
C ILE A 1 -6.03 6.10 19.83
N HIS A 2 -5.47 6.34 21.03
CA HIS A 2 -4.06 6.74 21.21
C HIS A 2 -3.04 5.77 20.59
N ASN A 3 -3.22 4.45 20.79
CA ASN A 3 -2.33 3.43 20.21
C ASN A 3 -2.36 3.39 18.67
N PHE A 4 -3.51 3.73 18.05
CA PHE A 4 -3.66 3.75 16.59
C PHE A 4 -2.93 4.96 15.98
N ILE A 5 -3.04 6.13 16.62
CA ILE A 5 -2.35 7.35 16.19
C ILE A 5 -0.82 7.17 16.30
N MET A 6 -0.34 6.58 17.40
CA MET A 6 1.08 6.28 17.60
C MET A 6 1.62 5.30 16.54
N ASP A 7 0.83 4.30 16.14
CA ASP A 7 1.17 3.37 15.05
C ASP A 7 1.24 4.10 13.69
N LEU A 8 0.32 5.03 13.41
CA LEU A 8 0.35 5.82 12.18
C LEU A 8 1.60 6.71 12.10
N GLU A 9 2.02 7.31 13.22
CA GLU A 9 3.25 8.11 13.30
C GLU A 9 4.52 7.25 13.19
N GLN A 10 4.54 6.07 13.80
CA GLN A 10 5.61 5.08 13.65
C GLN A 10 5.75 4.63 12.19
N VAL A 11 4.63 4.34 11.52
CA VAL A 11 4.61 4.01 10.08
C VAL A 11 5.15 5.17 9.24
N LEU A 12 4.77 6.42 9.52
CA LEU A 12 5.27 7.61 8.81
C LEU A 12 6.77 7.85 9.01
N LYS A 13 7.32 7.56 10.20
CA LYS A 13 8.76 7.68 10.46
C LYS A 13 9.56 6.57 9.78
N LYS A 14 9.01 5.35 9.74
CA LYS A 14 9.69 4.17 9.17
C LYS A 14 9.59 4.10 7.65
N THR A 15 8.47 4.55 7.09
CA THR A 15 8.32 4.72 5.64
C THR A 15 8.74 6.13 5.26
N ARG A 16 9.91 6.28 4.62
CA ARG A 16 10.15 7.50 3.84
C ARG A 16 9.07 7.53 2.77
N PHE A 17 7.99 8.27 2.99
CA PHE A 17 7.03 8.63 1.96
C PHE A 17 7.79 9.52 0.97
N GLN A 18 8.58 8.90 0.10
CA GLN A 18 9.15 9.58 -1.04
C GLN A 18 7.98 10.09 -1.87
N GLN A 19 8.07 11.32 -2.35
CA GLN A 19 7.06 11.92 -3.21
C GLN A 19 6.86 11.01 -4.44
N LYS A 20 5.85 10.16 -4.40
CA LYS A 20 5.60 9.12 -5.40
C LYS A 20 5.06 9.79 -6.65
N ARG A 21 5.90 10.03 -7.66
CA ARG A 21 5.46 10.64 -8.94
C ARG A 21 4.73 9.66 -9.86
N ASN A 22 5.08 8.37 -9.86
CA ASN A 22 4.64 7.40 -10.88
C ASN A 22 4.17 6.03 -10.36
N TRP A 23 3.91 5.87 -9.07
CA TRP A 23 3.43 4.58 -8.52
C TRP A 23 1.93 4.57 -8.28
N GLN A 24 1.28 3.46 -8.63
CA GLN A 24 -0.10 3.22 -8.27
C GLN A 24 -0.21 3.07 -6.75
N TRP A 25 -1.16 3.78 -6.15
CA TRP A 25 -1.44 3.72 -4.71
C TRP A 25 -2.09 2.37 -4.36
N THR A 26 -1.51 1.65 -3.40
CA THR A 26 -2.08 0.40 -2.90
C THR A 26 -3.30 0.64 -2.02
N ALA A 27 -4.21 -0.34 -1.89
CA ALA A 27 -5.41 -0.20 -1.04
C ALA A 27 -5.06 0.18 0.41
N ARG A 28 -3.97 -0.38 0.96
CA ARG A 28 -3.46 -0.05 2.29
C ARG A 28 -3.04 1.40 2.42
N GLU A 29 -2.31 1.92 1.42
CA GLU A 29 -1.84 3.30 1.42
C GLU A 29 -3.01 4.28 1.23
N LYS A 30 -3.99 3.93 0.40
CA LYS A 30 -5.23 4.72 0.26
C LYS A 30 -5.99 4.81 1.58
N LEU A 31 -6.17 3.68 2.26
CA LEU A 31 -6.79 3.63 3.59
C LEU A 31 -5.99 4.42 4.62
N PHE A 32 -4.65 4.39 4.54
CA PHE A 32 -3.80 5.19 5.41
C PHE A 32 -4.04 6.70 5.21
N VAL A 33 -4.12 7.17 3.96
CA VAL A 33 -4.40 8.59 3.66
C VAL A 33 -5.79 8.99 4.15
N ILE A 34 -6.80 8.13 3.99
CA ILE A 34 -8.15 8.37 4.52
C ILE A 34 -8.12 8.43 6.06
N ALA A 35 -7.43 7.50 6.71
CA ALA A 35 -7.31 7.45 8.16
C ALA A 35 -6.58 8.70 8.70
N TYR A 36 -5.54 9.17 8.01
CA TYR A 36 -4.85 10.41 8.35
C TYR A 36 -5.83 11.60 8.33
N LEU A 37 -6.62 11.74 7.26
CA LEU A 37 -7.62 12.81 7.14
C LEU A 37 -8.67 12.76 8.27
N LYS A 38 -9.11 11.56 8.67
CA LYS A 38 -10.15 11.39 9.70
C LYS A 38 -9.64 11.57 11.13
N HIS A 39 -8.41 11.17 11.42
CA HIS A 39 -7.91 11.03 12.79
C HIS A 39 -6.93 12.14 13.20
N VAL A 40 -6.38 12.90 12.27
CA VAL A 40 -5.48 14.02 12.59
C VAL A 40 -6.29 15.30 12.75
N LEU A 41 -6.21 15.90 13.94
CA LEU A 41 -6.85 17.18 14.24
C LEU A 41 -6.30 18.29 13.31
N GLY A 42 -7.22 18.99 12.65
CA GLY A 42 -6.88 20.06 11.70
C GLY A 42 -6.44 19.58 10.31
N ALA A 43 -6.50 18.28 10.02
CA ALA A 43 -6.25 17.78 8.67
C ALA A 43 -7.37 18.22 7.73
N THR A 44 -7.01 18.92 6.66
CA THR A 44 -7.91 19.28 5.56
C THR A 44 -7.63 18.40 4.36
N VAL A 45 -8.60 18.28 3.45
CA VAL A 45 -8.42 17.52 2.20
C VAL A 45 -7.26 18.09 1.38
N HIS A 46 -7.17 19.41 1.26
CA HIS A 46 -6.07 20.08 0.55
C HIS A 46 -4.72 19.92 1.27
N GLY A 47 -4.66 20.13 2.58
CA GLY A 47 -3.40 19.94 3.33
C GLY A 47 -2.91 18.50 3.31
N THR A 48 -3.83 17.54 3.24
CA THR A 48 -3.51 16.11 3.08
C THR A 48 -3.02 15.81 1.66
N ALA A 49 -3.71 16.35 0.65
CA ALA A 49 -3.31 16.24 -0.76
C ALA A 49 -1.89 16.77 -0.99
N ASP A 50 -1.57 17.95 -0.46
CA ASP A 50 -0.24 18.56 -0.58
C ASP A 50 0.82 17.72 0.15
N LYS A 51 0.52 17.23 1.36
CA LYS A 51 1.43 16.41 2.16
C LYS A 51 1.80 15.10 1.46
N PHE A 52 0.83 14.45 0.83
CA PHE A 52 1.06 13.17 0.13
C PHE A 52 1.36 13.36 -1.36
N ASN A 53 1.35 14.60 -1.87
CA ASN A 53 1.50 14.94 -3.28
C ASN A 53 0.49 14.19 -4.18
N ILE A 54 -0.78 14.25 -3.80
CA ILE A 54 -1.92 13.59 -4.46
C ILE A 54 -2.93 14.69 -4.85
N GLN A 55 -3.75 14.46 -5.87
CA GLN A 55 -4.84 15.39 -6.15
C GLN A 55 -5.97 15.26 -5.11
N PRO A 56 -6.58 16.37 -4.64
CA PRO A 56 -7.72 16.35 -3.72
C PRO A 56 -8.88 15.47 -4.21
N LYS A 57 -9.11 15.46 -5.52
CA LYS A 57 -10.13 14.61 -6.16
C LYS A 57 -9.92 13.12 -5.89
N GLN A 58 -8.68 12.65 -5.88
CA GLN A 58 -8.36 11.24 -5.63
C GLN A 58 -8.67 10.85 -4.19
N ILE A 59 -8.44 11.76 -3.23
CA ILE A 59 -8.82 11.54 -1.82
C ILE A 59 -10.33 11.38 -1.69
N TRP A 60 -11.10 12.22 -2.40
CA TRP A 60 -12.56 12.12 -2.42
C TRP A 60 -13.06 10.80 -3.04
N GLU A 61 -12.48 10.40 -4.17
CA GLU A 61 -12.79 9.11 -4.81
C GLU A 61 -12.47 7.92 -3.89
N TRP A 62 -11.36 7.96 -3.15
CA TRP A 62 -10.99 6.90 -2.22
C TRP A 62 -11.90 6.88 -1.00
N HIS A 63 -12.31 8.05 -0.49
CA HIS A 63 -13.27 8.16 0.60
C HIS A 63 -14.62 7.54 0.23
N ASN A 64 -15.10 7.79 -1.00
CA ASN A 64 -16.36 7.18 -1.47
C ASN A 64 -16.26 5.66 -1.67
N LYS A 65 -15.07 5.15 -1.98
CA LYS A 65 -14.79 3.72 -2.17
C LYS A 65 -14.18 3.06 -0.94
N GLU A 66 -14.24 3.70 0.23
CA GLU A 66 -13.57 3.21 1.44
C GLU A 66 -14.05 1.81 1.84
N GLY A 67 -15.36 1.54 1.72
CA GLY A 67 -15.92 0.21 1.98
C GLY A 67 -15.33 -0.88 1.07
N GLU A 68 -15.18 -0.59 -0.23
CA GLU A 68 -14.54 -1.50 -1.18
C GLU A 68 -13.04 -1.68 -0.87
N LEU A 69 -12.36 -0.62 -0.45
CA LEU A 69 -10.94 -0.66 -0.08
C LEU A 69 -10.69 -1.51 1.17
N LEU A 70 -11.60 -1.49 2.14
CA LEU A 70 -11.55 -2.35 3.33
C LEU A 70 -11.79 -3.82 2.96
N LEU A 71 -12.74 -4.09 2.07
CA LEU A 71 -13.05 -5.45 1.58
C LEU A 71 -11.93 -6.02 0.71
N ALA A 72 -11.15 -5.19 0.02
CA ALA A 72 -10.04 -5.61 -0.84
C ALA A 72 -8.87 -6.30 -0.09
N GLN A 73 -8.99 -6.51 1.23
CA GLN A 73 -7.98 -7.12 2.10
C GLN A 73 -6.59 -6.49 1.87
N PRO A 74 -6.32 -5.30 2.43
CA PRO A 74 -5.06 -4.57 2.25
C PRO A 74 -3.79 -5.35 2.66
N TYR A 75 -3.95 -6.50 3.32
CA TYR A 75 -2.87 -7.42 3.73
C TYR A 75 -2.69 -8.65 2.82
N VAL A 76 -3.61 -8.95 1.90
CA VAL A 76 -3.65 -10.23 1.18
C VAL A 76 -3.19 -10.13 -0.27
N LYS A 77 -3.31 -8.95 -0.90
CA LYS A 77 -2.84 -8.74 -2.27
C LYS A 77 -1.67 -7.77 -2.31
N HIS A 78 -0.47 -8.29 -2.53
CA HIS A 78 0.53 -7.52 -3.27
C HIS A 78 -0.12 -7.13 -4.61
N LEU A 79 -0.53 -5.88 -4.74
CA LEU A 79 -1.17 -5.31 -5.93
C LEU A 79 -0.24 -5.30 -7.16
N ASN A 80 1.05 -5.53 -6.94
CA ASN A 80 1.99 -5.85 -8.01
C ASN A 80 1.83 -7.32 -8.36
N THR A 81 0.76 -7.67 -9.07
CA THR A 81 0.93 -8.70 -10.09
C THR A 81 2.03 -8.12 -10.98
N GLY A 82 3.21 -8.76 -10.99
CA GLY A 82 4.27 -8.36 -11.91
C GLY A 82 3.76 -8.40 -13.36
N ALA A 83 4.67 -8.21 -14.32
CA ALA A 83 4.34 -8.58 -15.69
C ALA A 83 3.71 -9.99 -15.70
N TRP A 84 2.63 -10.16 -16.46
CA TRP A 84 2.03 -11.48 -16.63
C TRP A 84 3.12 -12.43 -17.12
N PRO A 85 3.20 -13.66 -16.56
CA PRO A 85 4.19 -14.64 -16.99
C PRO A 85 4.13 -14.79 -18.50
N THR A 86 5.25 -14.58 -19.19
CA THR A 86 5.31 -14.83 -20.64
C THR A 86 5.24 -16.34 -20.88
N TYR A 87 5.76 -17.13 -19.94
CA TYR A 87 5.70 -18.59 -19.96
C TYR A 87 5.27 -19.14 -18.59
N PRO A 88 3.95 -19.22 -18.31
CA PRO A 88 3.44 -19.57 -17.00
C PRO A 88 4.01 -20.87 -16.43
N ASN A 89 4.08 -21.93 -17.24
CA ASN A 89 4.54 -23.23 -16.79
C ASN A 89 6.04 -23.23 -16.42
N ILE A 90 6.88 -22.63 -17.28
CA ILE A 90 8.34 -22.59 -17.09
C ILE A 90 8.70 -21.70 -15.89
N GLU A 91 8.06 -20.54 -15.77
CA GLU A 91 8.30 -19.64 -14.63
C GLU A 91 7.89 -20.29 -13.30
N THR A 92 6.84 -21.11 -13.30
CA THR A 92 6.39 -21.84 -12.12
C THR A 92 7.38 -22.96 -11.73
N GLU A 93 7.88 -23.72 -12.71
CA GLU A 93 8.90 -24.74 -12.47
C GLU A 93 10.23 -24.14 -12.00
N LEU A 94 10.67 -23.04 -12.61
CA LEU A 94 11.88 -22.32 -12.21
C LEU A 94 11.74 -21.78 -10.79
N ALA A 95 10.58 -21.22 -10.43
CA ALA A 95 10.32 -20.73 -9.08
C ALA A 95 10.39 -21.84 -8.03
N LYS A 96 9.85 -23.04 -8.33
CA LYS A 96 9.99 -24.21 -7.47
C LYS A 96 11.45 -24.62 -7.30
N TRP A 97 12.17 -24.77 -8.41
CA TRP A 97 13.59 -25.16 -8.38
C TRP A 97 14.46 -24.19 -7.58
N VAL A 98 14.24 -22.88 -7.75
CA VAL A 98 14.94 -21.85 -6.96
C VAL A 98 14.58 -21.93 -5.47
N GLN A 99 13.32 -22.25 -5.15
CA GLN A 99 12.87 -22.42 -3.76
C GLN A 99 13.54 -23.64 -3.11
N ASP A 100 13.66 -24.74 -3.84
CA ASP A 100 14.32 -25.97 -3.37
C ASP A 100 15.81 -25.72 -3.12
N LEU A 101 16.51 -25.06 -4.04
CA LEU A 101 17.90 -24.65 -3.84
C LEU A 101 18.10 -23.77 -2.60
N ARG A 102 17.17 -22.84 -2.34
CA ARG A 102 17.23 -21.99 -1.13
C ARG A 102 16.96 -22.77 0.15
N ASN A 103 16.19 -23.84 0.09
CA ASN A 103 15.93 -24.70 1.24
C ASN A 103 17.15 -25.61 1.50
N GLU A 104 17.82 -26.09 0.45
CA GLU A 104 19.06 -26.86 0.56
C GLU A 104 20.24 -26.02 1.08
N LEU A 105 20.27 -24.72 0.77
CA LEU A 105 21.29 -23.78 1.24
C LEU A 105 21.01 -23.19 2.62
N LYS A 106 19.86 -23.49 3.23
CA LYS A 106 19.60 -23.13 4.64
C LYS A 106 20.20 -24.22 5.53
N PRO A 107 21.20 -23.90 6.38
CA PRO A 107 21.74 -24.84 7.35
C PRO A 107 20.72 -25.24 8.41
#